data_AF-A0A644VDX0-F1
#
_entry.id   AF-A0A644VDX0-F1
#
_cell.length_a   1.000
_cell.length_b   1.000
_cell.length_c   1.000
_cell.angle_alpha   90.00
_cell.angle_beta   90.00
_cell.angle_gamma   90.00
#
_symmetry.space_group_name_H-M   'P 1'
#
loop_
_entity.id
_entity.type
_entity.pdbx_description
1 polymer ?
#
loop_
_entity_poly.entity_id
_entity_poly.type
_entity_poly.pdbx_seq_one_letter_code
_entity_poly.pdbx_strand_id
1 'polypeptide(L)'
;MLIMSALISYSASGQEKCEVMKSSISGSYTGGCKKGLAEGKGTAQGIDHYTGQFKKGLPDGKGTYTWATGETYTGNWKKGKRHGIGTYTWFYQGRDTLSEGQWIEDRYAGPVVKKPRIINSSSVERYTIRKEGTNFNRVMIHFSQNGTTNNSISNLMIVSSSGYQSSLGPMTGFEGVVFPVTINISYTTLNKMKTASYPVRFEFEISEPGDWKVELFN
;
A
#
# COMPACT_ATOMS: atom_id res chain seq x y z
N MET A 1 70.67 -34.86 -13.66
CA MET A 1 69.77 -33.76 -13.24
C MET A 1 68.35 -34.25 -13.50
N LEU A 2 67.72 -34.87 -12.50
CA LEU A 2 66.36 -35.43 -12.61
C LEU A 2 65.36 -34.33 -12.29
N ILE A 3 64.45 -34.07 -13.22
CA ILE A 3 63.42 -33.04 -13.13
C ILE A 3 62.20 -33.70 -12.48
N MET A 4 61.95 -33.41 -11.22
CA MET A 4 60.76 -33.87 -10.50
C MET A 4 59.66 -32.83 -10.72
N SER A 5 58.82 -33.05 -11.73
CA SER A 5 57.64 -32.23 -11.98
C SER A 5 56.51 -32.67 -11.03
N ALA A 6 56.25 -31.85 -10.01
CA ALA A 6 55.11 -32.02 -9.12
C ALA A 6 53.81 -31.68 -9.86
N LEU A 7 52.90 -32.66 -9.97
CA LEU A 7 51.52 -32.43 -10.38
C LEU A 7 50.77 -31.79 -9.20
N ILE A 8 50.47 -30.50 -9.30
CA ILE A 8 49.55 -29.83 -8.38
C ILE A 8 48.14 -30.14 -8.89
N SER A 9 47.45 -31.05 -8.21
CA SER A 9 46.02 -31.27 -8.37
C SER A 9 45.26 -30.06 -7.81
N TYR A 10 44.64 -29.27 -8.69
CA TYR A 10 43.62 -28.30 -8.28
C TYR A 10 42.40 -29.07 -7.77
N SER A 11 42.22 -29.10 -6.46
CA SER A 11 40.97 -29.57 -5.85
C SER A 11 39.83 -28.65 -6.27
N ALA A 12 38.75 -29.27 -6.75
CA ALA A 12 37.51 -28.59 -7.07
C ALA A 12 37.01 -27.83 -5.82
N SER A 13 36.98 -26.49 -5.93
CA SER A 13 36.37 -25.61 -4.94
C SER A 13 34.93 -26.07 -4.68
N GLY A 14 34.68 -26.55 -3.45
CA GLY A 14 33.34 -26.92 -3.01
C GLY A 14 32.42 -25.71 -3.10
N GLN A 15 31.28 -25.84 -3.78
CA GLN A 15 30.22 -24.85 -3.69
C GLN A 15 29.85 -24.67 -2.22
N GLU A 16 30.17 -23.51 -1.64
CA GLU A 16 29.64 -23.12 -0.34
C GLU A 16 28.12 -23.23 -0.40
N LYS A 17 27.55 -24.18 0.35
CA LYS A 17 26.11 -24.39 0.42
C LYS A 17 25.50 -23.12 1.01
N CYS A 18 24.60 -22.48 0.27
CA CYS A 18 23.91 -21.29 0.71
C CYS A 18 22.79 -21.67 1.66
N GLU A 19 22.92 -21.27 2.92
CA GLU A 19 22.00 -21.61 4.00
C GLU A 19 20.77 -20.70 4.01
N VAL A 20 19.61 -21.33 4.21
CA VAL A 20 18.33 -20.66 4.45
C VAL A 20 17.96 -20.90 5.91
N MET A 21 17.77 -19.81 6.67
CA MET A 21 17.58 -19.84 8.13
C MET A 21 16.14 -20.17 8.55
N LYS A 22 15.17 -20.12 7.63
CA LYS A 22 13.79 -20.52 7.92
C LYS A 22 13.67 -22.03 7.70
N SER A 23 13.57 -22.78 8.80
CA SER A 23 13.62 -24.25 8.81
C SER A 23 12.62 -24.94 7.89
N SER A 24 11.40 -24.41 7.75
CA SER A 24 10.36 -24.98 6.90
C SER A 24 10.72 -24.99 5.40
N ILE A 25 11.66 -24.15 4.97
CA ILE A 25 12.09 -23.99 3.57
C ILE A 25 13.60 -24.27 3.39
N SER A 26 14.29 -24.86 4.38
CA SER A 26 15.77 -24.96 4.38
C SER A 26 16.34 -26.20 3.68
N GLY A 27 15.53 -26.96 2.93
CA GLY A 27 15.94 -28.21 2.28
C GLY A 27 16.93 -27.97 1.14
N SER A 28 16.53 -27.19 0.15
CA SER A 28 17.37 -26.76 -0.97
C SER A 28 17.14 -25.28 -1.30
N TYR A 29 18.14 -24.65 -1.91
CA TYR A 29 18.08 -23.24 -2.29
C TYR A 29 18.77 -23.01 -3.62
N THR A 30 18.18 -22.16 -4.46
CA THR A 30 18.78 -21.67 -5.71
C THR A 30 18.57 -20.17 -5.78
N GLY A 31 19.67 -19.40 -5.83
CA GLY A 31 19.59 -17.95 -5.89
C GLY A 31 20.90 -17.28 -5.46
N GLY A 32 20.82 -15.98 -5.18
CA GLY A 32 21.97 -15.22 -4.70
C GLY A 32 22.45 -15.69 -3.32
N CYS A 33 23.75 -15.57 -3.09
CA CYS A 33 24.40 -16.07 -1.89
C CYS A 33 25.47 -15.10 -1.43
N LYS A 34 25.50 -14.81 -0.13
CA LYS A 34 26.44 -13.87 0.45
C LYS A 34 26.85 -14.35 1.84
N LYS A 35 28.15 -14.60 2.02
CA LYS A 35 28.73 -15.12 3.27
C LYS A 35 28.05 -16.42 3.73
N GLY A 36 27.87 -17.37 2.80
CA GLY A 36 27.21 -18.65 3.07
C GLY A 36 25.70 -18.58 3.31
N LEU A 37 25.06 -17.41 3.23
CA LEU A 37 23.62 -17.24 3.47
C LEU A 37 22.88 -16.86 2.18
N ALA A 38 21.63 -17.33 2.05
CA ALA A 38 20.73 -16.88 0.99
C ALA A 38 20.54 -15.35 1.03
N GLU A 39 20.69 -14.70 -0.12
CA GLU A 39 20.68 -13.24 -0.27
C GLU A 39 20.14 -12.84 -1.65
N GLY A 40 19.35 -11.78 -1.74
CA GLY A 40 18.77 -11.32 -3.01
C GLY A 40 17.64 -12.24 -3.47
N LYS A 41 17.39 -12.31 -4.79
CA LYS A 41 16.32 -13.16 -5.32
C LYS A 41 16.74 -14.62 -5.30
N GLY A 42 15.82 -15.50 -4.91
CA GLY A 42 16.03 -16.95 -4.94
C GLY A 42 14.76 -17.73 -4.66
N THR A 43 14.91 -19.05 -4.75
CA THR A 43 13.88 -20.05 -4.51
C THR A 43 14.42 -21.03 -3.47
N ALA A 44 13.65 -21.25 -2.40
CA ALA A 44 13.95 -22.19 -1.35
C ALA A 44 12.83 -23.23 -1.25
N GLN A 45 13.22 -24.49 -1.09
CA GLN A 45 12.31 -25.62 -0.99
C GLN A 45 12.61 -26.42 0.28
N GLY A 46 11.57 -26.75 1.03
CA GLY A 46 11.61 -27.66 2.16
C GLY A 46 10.27 -28.37 2.28
N ILE A 47 9.73 -28.40 3.50
CA ILE A 47 8.33 -28.77 3.75
C ILE A 47 7.40 -27.77 3.06
N ASP A 48 7.75 -26.49 3.20
CA ASP A 48 7.10 -25.38 2.50
C ASP A 48 7.98 -24.93 1.31
N HIS A 49 7.46 -24.01 0.52
CA HIS A 49 8.18 -23.42 -0.61
C HIS A 49 8.15 -21.90 -0.54
N TYR A 50 9.26 -21.24 -0.88
CA TYR A 50 9.32 -19.78 -0.99
C TYR A 50 10.11 -19.35 -2.22
N THR A 51 9.53 -18.43 -2.99
CA THR A 51 10.23 -17.73 -4.07
C THR A 51 10.15 -16.23 -3.82
N GLY A 52 11.30 -15.57 -3.74
CA GLY A 52 11.32 -14.13 -3.49
C GLY A 52 12.68 -13.61 -3.08
N GLN A 53 12.65 -12.49 -2.37
CA GLN A 53 13.86 -11.86 -1.85
C GLN A 53 14.25 -12.46 -0.50
N PHE A 54 15.56 -12.61 -0.31
CA PHE A 54 16.23 -13.05 0.89
C PHE A 54 17.20 -11.98 1.38
N LYS A 55 17.36 -11.92 2.70
CA LYS A 55 18.41 -11.13 3.35
C LYS A 55 18.91 -11.88 4.57
N LYS A 56 20.21 -12.11 4.65
CA LYS A 56 20.83 -12.88 5.74
C LYS A 56 20.11 -14.22 5.98
N GLY A 57 19.85 -14.98 4.92
CA GLY A 57 19.26 -16.32 4.99
C GLY A 57 17.75 -16.36 5.27
N LEU A 58 17.07 -15.24 5.44
CA LEU A 58 15.62 -15.18 5.72
C LEU A 58 14.85 -14.51 4.59
N PRO A 59 13.57 -14.89 4.34
CA PRO A 59 12.66 -14.11 3.51
C PRO A 59 12.60 -12.64 3.95
N ASP A 60 12.93 -11.71 3.06
CA ASP A 60 12.98 -10.27 3.33
C ASP A 60 12.80 -9.48 2.03
N GLY A 61 11.79 -8.62 1.96
CA GLY A 61 11.35 -7.98 0.71
C GLY A 61 10.09 -8.63 0.14
N LYS A 62 9.91 -8.62 -1.18
CA LYS A 62 8.74 -9.22 -1.84
C LYS A 62 8.97 -10.70 -2.13
N GLY A 63 7.96 -11.53 -1.87
CA GLY A 63 8.00 -12.95 -2.20
C GLY A 63 6.68 -13.67 -1.99
N THR A 64 6.62 -14.89 -2.54
CA THR A 64 5.50 -15.82 -2.41
C THR A 64 5.94 -17.01 -1.58
N TYR A 65 5.17 -17.31 -0.53
CA TYR A 65 5.33 -18.48 0.30
C TYR A 65 4.14 -19.40 0.08
N THR A 66 4.41 -20.68 -0.12
CA THR A 66 3.41 -21.75 -0.28
C THR A 66 3.60 -22.70 0.88
N TRP A 67 2.56 -22.87 1.69
CA TRP A 67 2.57 -23.87 2.75
C TRP A 67 2.35 -25.27 2.17
N ALA A 68 2.82 -26.31 2.85
CA ALA A 68 2.59 -27.71 2.46
C ALA A 68 1.10 -28.05 2.29
N THR A 69 0.23 -27.35 3.02
CA THR A 69 -1.23 -27.45 2.97
C THR A 69 -1.85 -26.81 1.72
N GLY A 70 -1.07 -26.06 0.93
CA GLY A 70 -1.46 -25.49 -0.35
C GLY A 70 -1.85 -24.02 -0.30
N GLU A 71 -2.05 -23.43 0.89
CA GLU A 71 -2.26 -21.99 1.00
C GLU A 71 -1.02 -21.23 0.54
N THR A 72 -1.24 -19.99 0.11
CA THR A 72 -0.15 -19.12 -0.33
C THR A 72 -0.26 -17.73 0.28
N TYR A 73 0.89 -17.10 0.48
CA TYR A 73 0.98 -15.68 0.79
C TYR A 73 1.93 -15.04 -0.20
N THR A 74 1.44 -14.04 -0.93
CA THR A 74 2.24 -13.21 -1.81
C THR A 74 2.23 -11.79 -1.28
N GLY A 75 3.38 -11.29 -0.85
CA GLY A 75 3.44 -9.97 -0.21
C GLY A 75 4.83 -9.59 0.26
N ASN A 76 4.88 -8.63 1.18
CA ASN A 76 6.15 -8.23 1.78
C ASN A 76 6.49 -9.13 2.97
N TRP A 77 7.79 -9.29 3.17
CA TRP A 77 8.44 -10.08 4.19
C TRP A 77 9.49 -9.23 4.87
N LYS A 78 9.69 -9.46 6.17
CA LYS A 78 10.73 -8.81 6.95
C LYS A 78 11.25 -9.80 7.96
N LYS A 79 12.54 -10.12 7.92
CA LYS A 79 13.19 -11.08 8.83
C LYS A 79 12.42 -12.41 8.94
N GLY A 80 11.96 -12.96 7.82
CA GLY A 80 11.29 -14.26 7.76
C GLY A 80 9.82 -14.28 8.16
N LYS A 81 9.22 -13.12 8.46
CA LYS A 81 7.81 -12.95 8.81
C LYS A 81 7.07 -12.13 7.75
N ARG A 82 5.78 -12.41 7.53
CA ARG A 82 4.89 -11.59 6.71
C ARG A 82 4.80 -10.19 7.29
N HIS A 83 4.89 -9.19 6.42
CA HIS A 83 4.89 -7.78 6.80
C HIS A 83 4.29 -6.91 5.68
N GLY A 84 3.81 -5.71 6.00
CA GLY A 84 3.28 -4.77 5.02
C GLY A 84 2.08 -5.32 4.25
N ILE A 85 1.92 -4.92 2.99
CA ILE A 85 0.82 -5.39 2.13
C ILE A 85 1.11 -6.81 1.64
N GLY A 86 0.10 -7.67 1.69
CA GLY A 86 0.15 -8.99 1.07
C GLY A 86 -1.24 -9.60 0.89
N THR A 87 -1.30 -10.53 -0.05
CA THR A 87 -2.49 -11.33 -0.36
C THR A 87 -2.27 -12.74 0.17
N TYR A 88 -3.22 -13.21 0.99
CA TYR A 88 -3.29 -14.59 1.45
C TYR A 88 -4.36 -15.33 0.65
N THR A 89 -4.01 -16.49 0.09
CA THR A 89 -4.91 -17.33 -0.68
C THR A 89 -5.02 -18.69 0.00
N TRP A 90 -6.24 -19.17 0.20
CA TRP A 90 -6.51 -20.50 0.75
C TRP A 90 -7.64 -21.18 -0.01
N PHE A 91 -7.65 -22.52 0.01
CA PHE A 91 -8.71 -23.29 -0.63
C PHE A 91 -9.89 -23.45 0.33
N TYR A 92 -11.09 -23.07 -0.12
CA TYR A 92 -12.32 -23.19 0.68
C TYR A 92 -13.51 -23.53 -0.22
N GLN A 93 -14.27 -24.57 0.14
CA GLN A 93 -15.48 -25.01 -0.59
C GLN A 93 -15.29 -25.18 -2.11
N GLY A 94 -14.16 -25.76 -2.53
CA GLY A 94 -13.93 -26.04 -3.96
C GLY A 94 -13.40 -24.86 -4.77
N ARG A 95 -13.05 -23.73 -4.13
CA ARG A 95 -12.48 -22.55 -4.81
C ARG A 95 -11.35 -21.90 -4.02
N ASP A 96 -10.46 -21.22 -4.74
CA ASP A 96 -9.48 -20.32 -4.13
C ASP A 96 -10.19 -19.09 -3.56
N THR A 97 -9.91 -18.79 -2.30
CA THR A 97 -10.35 -17.58 -1.62
C THR A 97 -9.15 -16.70 -1.35
N LEU A 98 -9.26 -15.41 -1.65
CA LEU A 98 -8.19 -14.42 -1.50
C LEU A 98 -8.55 -13.36 -0.46
N SER A 99 -7.57 -12.94 0.33
CA SER A 99 -7.69 -11.82 1.26
C SER A 99 -6.46 -10.94 1.15
N GLU A 100 -6.63 -9.73 0.61
CA GLU A 100 -5.62 -8.68 0.64
C GLU A 100 -5.65 -7.96 2.00
N GLY A 101 -4.48 -7.67 2.57
CA GLY A 101 -4.42 -6.89 3.82
C GLY A 101 -3.01 -6.45 4.22
N GLN A 102 -2.98 -5.78 5.36
CA GLN A 102 -1.77 -5.40 6.07
C GLN A 102 -1.33 -6.50 7.02
N TRP A 103 -0.03 -6.71 7.13
CA TRP A 103 0.58 -7.74 7.97
C TRP A 103 1.67 -7.12 8.85
N ILE A 104 1.69 -7.49 10.13
CA ILE A 104 2.69 -7.04 11.09
C ILE A 104 3.19 -8.24 11.88
N GLU A 105 4.39 -8.70 11.52
CA GLU A 105 5.06 -9.82 12.19
C GLU A 105 4.20 -11.08 12.20
N ASP A 106 3.78 -11.52 10.99
CA ASP A 106 2.87 -12.65 10.75
C ASP A 106 1.41 -12.48 11.20
N ARG A 107 1.05 -11.37 11.86
CA ARG A 107 -0.34 -11.09 12.24
C ARG A 107 -1.06 -10.28 11.17
N TYR A 108 -2.28 -10.68 10.82
CA TYR A 108 -3.18 -9.89 9.99
C TYR A 108 -3.61 -8.63 10.74
N ALA A 109 -3.31 -7.47 10.19
CA ALA A 109 -3.56 -6.16 10.79
C ALA A 109 -4.80 -5.46 10.21
N GLY A 110 -5.52 -6.11 9.29
CA GLY A 110 -6.72 -5.57 8.65
C GLY A 110 -6.57 -5.38 7.12
N PRO A 111 -7.64 -4.94 6.44
CA PRO A 111 -7.61 -4.71 5.00
C PRO A 111 -6.68 -3.55 4.63
N VAL A 112 -6.27 -3.49 3.35
CA VAL A 112 -5.51 -2.36 2.82
C VAL A 112 -6.40 -1.13 2.76
N VAL A 113 -6.13 -0.14 3.61
CA VAL A 113 -6.81 1.16 3.54
C VAL A 113 -6.24 1.96 2.36
N LYS A 114 -7.02 2.09 1.28
CA LYS A 114 -6.64 2.91 0.12
C LYS A 114 -6.88 4.38 0.46
N LYS A 115 -5.80 5.10 0.77
CA LYS A 115 -5.90 6.54 1.05
C LYS A 115 -6.32 7.30 -0.23
N PRO A 116 -7.16 8.34 -0.09
CA PRO A 116 -7.44 9.26 -1.18
C PRO A 116 -6.15 9.83 -1.80
N ARG A 117 -6.13 9.97 -3.12
CA ARG A 117 -4.98 10.49 -3.87
C ARG A 117 -5.19 11.97 -4.15
N ILE A 118 -4.28 12.82 -3.70
CA ILE A 118 -4.32 14.26 -3.99
C ILE A 118 -3.66 14.52 -5.34
N ILE A 119 -4.41 15.16 -6.25
CA ILE A 119 -3.97 15.52 -7.60
C ILE A 119 -3.49 16.97 -7.62
N ASN A 120 -4.21 17.88 -6.95
CA ASN A 120 -3.86 19.30 -6.84
C ASN A 120 -4.24 19.85 -5.47
N SER A 121 -3.40 20.73 -4.90
CA SER A 121 -3.64 21.40 -3.61
C SER A 121 -3.02 22.79 -3.58
N SER A 122 -3.54 23.69 -4.40
CA SER A 122 -3.07 25.08 -4.50
C SER A 122 -3.83 25.97 -3.51
N SER A 123 -3.10 26.70 -2.67
CA SER A 123 -3.64 27.65 -1.67
C SER A 123 -4.57 27.06 -0.61
N VAL A 124 -4.51 25.74 -0.38
CA VAL A 124 -5.16 25.08 0.76
C VAL A 124 -4.16 24.98 1.90
N GLU A 125 -4.47 25.55 3.07
CA GLU A 125 -3.54 25.51 4.22
C GLU A 125 -3.45 24.11 4.83
N ARG A 126 -4.61 23.46 4.95
CA ARG A 126 -4.76 22.11 5.48
C ARG A 126 -6.01 21.49 4.90
N TYR A 127 -6.03 20.17 4.80
CA TYR A 127 -7.23 19.42 4.48
C TYR A 127 -7.36 18.18 5.35
N THR A 128 -8.58 17.67 5.46
CA THR A 128 -8.82 16.30 5.92
C THR A 128 -9.74 15.59 4.96
N ILE A 129 -9.48 14.31 4.70
CA ILE A 129 -10.38 13.44 3.95
C ILE A 129 -10.56 12.19 4.79
N ARG A 130 -11.79 11.92 5.24
CA ARG A 130 -12.11 10.85 6.17
C ARG A 130 -13.32 10.08 5.70
N LYS A 131 -13.27 8.77 5.83
CA LYS A 131 -14.43 7.90 5.65
C LYS A 131 -15.24 7.91 6.94
N GLU A 132 -16.50 8.31 6.85
CA GLU A 132 -17.44 8.42 7.97
C GLU A 132 -18.47 7.28 7.98
N GLY A 133 -18.63 6.56 6.88
CA GLY A 133 -19.61 5.49 6.74
C GLY A 133 -19.48 4.71 5.43
N THR A 134 -20.44 3.83 5.18
CA THR A 134 -20.49 2.96 3.98
C THR A 134 -21.90 2.85 3.38
N ASN A 135 -22.85 3.68 3.81
CA ASN A 135 -24.27 3.43 3.57
C ASN A 135 -24.81 4.16 2.34
N PHE A 136 -24.26 5.32 2.00
CA PHE A 136 -24.85 6.23 1.01
C PHE A 136 -23.99 6.46 -0.22
N ASN A 137 -22.70 6.07 -0.19
CA ASN A 137 -21.75 6.34 -1.27
C ASN A 137 -21.76 7.81 -1.67
N ARG A 138 -21.38 8.67 -0.72
CA ARG A 138 -21.39 10.13 -0.88
C ARG A 138 -20.07 10.77 -0.51
N VAL A 139 -19.79 11.93 -1.07
CA VAL A 139 -18.62 12.75 -0.72
C VAL A 139 -19.10 14.16 -0.39
N MET A 140 -19.01 14.53 0.89
CA MET A 140 -19.42 15.85 1.39
C MET A 140 -18.20 16.72 1.68
N ILE A 141 -18.24 17.97 1.25
CA ILE A 141 -17.17 18.94 1.38
C ILE A 141 -17.62 20.08 2.28
N HIS A 142 -16.78 20.41 3.25
CA HIS A 142 -16.94 21.52 4.17
C HIS A 142 -15.75 22.48 4.05
N PHE A 143 -16.03 23.77 3.98
CA PHE A 143 -15.02 24.82 3.93
C PHE A 143 -14.93 25.48 5.30
N SER A 144 -13.75 25.48 5.89
CA SER A 144 -13.51 25.94 7.26
C SER A 144 -12.45 27.04 7.31
N GLN A 145 -12.68 28.05 8.13
CA GLN A 145 -11.72 29.11 8.46
C GLN A 145 -11.88 29.49 9.94
N ASN A 146 -10.75 29.67 10.62
CA ASN A 146 -10.70 29.98 12.07
C ASN A 146 -11.53 29.01 12.94
N GLY A 147 -11.55 27.72 12.58
CA GLY A 147 -12.26 26.67 13.32
C GLY A 147 -13.78 26.65 13.14
N THR A 148 -14.34 27.46 12.23
CA THR A 148 -15.77 27.53 11.90
C THR A 148 -16.00 27.46 10.39
N THR A 149 -17.26 27.39 9.94
CA THR A 149 -17.58 27.46 8.50
C THR A 149 -17.05 28.75 7.89
N ASN A 150 -16.32 28.63 6.79
CA ASN A 150 -15.83 29.76 6.02
C ASN A 150 -16.97 30.35 5.18
N ASN A 151 -17.51 31.49 5.62
CA ASN A 151 -18.58 32.19 4.90
C ASN A 151 -18.06 33.20 3.86
N SER A 152 -16.74 33.27 3.63
CA SER A 152 -16.12 34.18 2.65
C SER A 152 -15.88 33.53 1.28
N ILE A 153 -16.33 32.29 1.10
CA ILE A 153 -16.21 31.54 -0.15
C ILE A 153 -17.05 32.22 -1.24
N SER A 154 -16.44 32.45 -2.40
CA SER A 154 -17.07 33.00 -3.59
C SER A 154 -16.57 32.29 -4.85
N ASN A 155 -17.31 32.38 -5.95
CA ASN A 155 -16.98 31.72 -7.23
C ASN A 155 -16.72 30.21 -7.08
N LEU A 156 -17.49 29.55 -6.22
CA LEU A 156 -17.33 28.12 -5.95
C LEU A 156 -17.75 27.30 -7.15
N MET A 157 -16.81 26.53 -7.68
CA MET A 157 -17.03 25.51 -8.70
C MET A 157 -16.59 24.17 -8.13
N ILE A 158 -17.49 23.19 -8.14
CA ILE A 158 -17.22 21.81 -7.72
C ILE A 158 -17.70 20.91 -8.84
N VAL A 159 -16.81 20.11 -9.41
CA VAL A 159 -17.11 19.16 -10.47
C VAL A 159 -16.69 17.78 -10.03
N SER A 160 -17.59 16.81 -10.18
CA SER A 160 -17.31 15.40 -9.94
C SER A 160 -17.38 14.62 -11.24
N SER A 161 -16.58 13.56 -11.35
CA SER A 161 -16.66 12.60 -12.44
C SER A 161 -17.89 11.69 -12.37
N SER A 162 -18.58 11.61 -11.22
CA SER A 162 -19.77 10.79 -11.02
C SER A 162 -20.68 11.33 -9.90
N GLY A 163 -21.89 10.78 -9.79
CA GLY A 163 -22.88 11.22 -8.81
C GLY A 163 -23.58 12.53 -9.21
N TYR A 164 -24.51 12.97 -8.36
CA TYR A 164 -25.24 14.21 -8.54
C TYR A 164 -24.96 15.15 -7.37
N GLN A 165 -24.90 16.44 -7.65
CA GLN A 165 -24.57 17.44 -6.64
C GLN A 165 -25.71 17.55 -5.61
N SER A 166 -25.34 17.60 -4.34
CA SER A 166 -26.27 17.73 -3.21
C SER A 166 -25.69 18.63 -2.12
N SER A 167 -26.51 18.98 -1.13
CA SER A 167 -26.09 19.77 0.03
C SER A 167 -26.68 19.18 1.31
N LEU A 168 -25.89 19.22 2.38
CA LEU A 168 -26.27 18.72 3.71
C LEU A 168 -25.83 19.74 4.76
N GLY A 169 -26.76 20.59 5.20
CA GLY A 169 -26.45 21.70 6.11
C GLY A 169 -25.41 22.66 5.49
N PRO A 170 -24.28 22.94 6.16
CA PRO A 170 -23.23 23.83 5.64
C PRO A 170 -22.29 23.14 4.63
N MET A 171 -22.54 21.87 4.30
CA MET A 171 -21.71 21.09 3.39
C MET A 171 -22.35 21.00 2.01
N THR A 172 -21.51 21.00 0.98
CA THR A 172 -21.90 20.72 -0.41
C THR A 172 -21.12 19.50 -0.89
N GLY A 173 -21.66 18.73 -1.82
CA GLY A 173 -20.99 17.51 -2.25
C GLY A 173 -21.75 16.75 -3.30
N PHE A 174 -21.55 15.44 -3.31
CA PHE A 174 -22.16 14.53 -4.26
C PHE A 174 -22.71 13.30 -3.56
N GLU A 175 -23.91 12.89 -3.97
CA GLU A 175 -24.53 11.62 -3.58
C GLU A 175 -24.68 10.70 -4.80
N GLY A 176 -24.90 9.40 -4.55
CA GLY A 176 -24.96 8.39 -5.62
C GLY A 176 -23.65 8.26 -6.38
N VAL A 177 -22.52 8.42 -5.67
CA VAL A 177 -21.18 8.43 -6.27
C VAL A 177 -20.78 7.04 -6.72
N VAL A 178 -20.28 6.94 -7.95
CA VAL A 178 -19.65 5.73 -8.49
C VAL A 178 -18.14 5.88 -8.34
N PHE A 179 -17.51 4.93 -7.64
CA PHE A 179 -16.08 4.93 -7.35
C PHE A 179 -15.30 4.10 -8.41
N PRO A 180 -14.08 4.49 -8.79
CA PRO A 180 -13.34 5.66 -8.31
C PRO A 180 -13.96 6.98 -8.78
N VAL A 181 -13.93 7.99 -7.91
CA VAL A 181 -14.44 9.33 -8.19
C VAL A 181 -13.30 10.34 -8.12
N THR A 182 -13.27 11.27 -9.08
CA THR A 182 -12.38 12.44 -9.09
C THR A 182 -13.22 13.69 -8.89
N ILE A 183 -12.84 14.52 -7.91
CA ILE A 183 -13.53 15.78 -7.60
C ILE A 183 -12.54 16.93 -7.74
N ASN A 184 -12.93 17.93 -8.53
CA ASN A 184 -12.21 19.18 -8.74
C ASN A 184 -12.97 20.34 -8.11
N ILE A 185 -12.28 21.10 -7.25
CA ILE A 185 -12.82 22.19 -6.47
C ILE A 185 -12.00 23.45 -6.79
N SER A 186 -12.68 24.53 -7.14
CA SER A 186 -12.06 25.86 -7.20
C SER A 186 -12.97 26.93 -6.62
N TYR A 187 -12.37 27.91 -5.95
CA TYR A 187 -13.09 29.03 -5.32
C TYR A 187 -12.13 30.17 -5.00
N THR A 188 -12.68 31.31 -4.62
CA THR A 188 -11.95 32.44 -4.02
C THR A 188 -12.38 32.60 -2.57
N THR A 189 -11.43 32.87 -1.67
CA THR A 189 -11.70 33.12 -0.24
C THR A 189 -10.88 34.29 0.26
N LEU A 190 -11.33 34.92 1.35
CA LEU A 190 -10.53 35.89 2.08
C LEU A 190 -9.47 35.18 2.94
N ASN A 191 -8.35 35.85 3.16
CA ASN A 191 -7.39 35.47 4.20
C ASN A 191 -8.01 35.61 5.61
N LYS A 192 -7.34 35.03 6.62
CA LYS A 192 -7.83 35.04 8.01
C LYS A 192 -8.07 36.44 8.57
N MET A 193 -7.31 37.43 8.10
CA MET A 193 -7.43 38.85 8.47
C MET A 193 -8.54 39.59 7.71
N LYS A 194 -9.18 38.93 6.72
CA LYS A 194 -10.19 39.49 5.82
C LYS A 194 -9.74 40.72 5.03
N THR A 195 -8.44 40.82 4.73
CA THR A 195 -7.84 41.97 4.03
C THR A 195 -7.60 41.75 2.55
N ALA A 196 -7.52 40.50 2.10
CA ALA A 196 -7.26 40.17 0.70
C ALA A 196 -7.93 38.83 0.32
N SER A 197 -8.40 38.75 -0.92
CA SER A 197 -8.95 37.52 -1.50
C SER A 197 -7.90 36.79 -2.34
N TYR A 198 -7.93 35.46 -2.36
CA TYR A 198 -7.04 34.64 -3.18
C TYR A 198 -7.75 33.39 -3.73
N PRO A 199 -7.34 32.89 -4.91
CA PRO A 199 -7.91 31.69 -5.49
C PRO A 199 -7.36 30.42 -4.83
N VAL A 200 -8.20 29.41 -4.73
CA VAL A 200 -7.90 28.08 -4.20
C VAL A 200 -8.30 27.03 -5.22
N ARG A 201 -7.46 26.00 -5.38
CA ARG A 201 -7.76 24.82 -6.21
C ARG A 201 -7.41 23.56 -5.44
N PHE A 202 -8.33 22.61 -5.43
CA PHE A 202 -8.14 21.32 -4.79
C PHE A 202 -8.72 20.22 -5.67
N GLU A 203 -7.93 19.19 -5.95
CA GLU A 203 -8.34 18.06 -6.77
C GLU A 203 -7.87 16.77 -6.11
N PHE A 204 -8.78 15.80 -6.00
CA PHE A 204 -8.49 14.53 -5.37
C PHE A 204 -9.32 13.40 -5.98
N GLU A 205 -8.85 12.18 -5.75
CA GLU A 205 -9.50 10.95 -6.18
C GLU A 205 -9.71 10.03 -4.97
N ILE A 206 -10.91 9.45 -4.88
CA ILE A 206 -11.26 8.42 -3.90
C ILE A 206 -11.62 7.16 -4.67
N SER A 207 -10.93 6.05 -4.38
CA SER A 207 -11.20 4.76 -5.04
C SER A 207 -12.06 3.82 -4.24
N GLU A 208 -12.18 4.04 -2.93
CA GLU A 208 -12.89 3.14 -2.03
C GLU A 208 -14.34 3.64 -1.81
N PRO A 209 -15.36 2.79 -2.08
CA PRO A 209 -16.75 3.14 -1.83
C PRO A 209 -17.03 3.50 -0.37
N GLY A 210 -17.92 4.45 -0.16
CA GLY A 210 -18.45 4.79 1.15
C GLY A 210 -18.82 6.26 1.28
N ASP A 211 -19.04 6.67 2.52
CA ASP A 211 -19.42 8.03 2.88
C ASP A 211 -18.18 8.77 3.33
N TRP A 212 -17.81 9.81 2.61
CA TRP A 212 -16.58 10.56 2.82
C TRP A 212 -16.88 12.01 3.18
N LYS A 213 -16.12 12.53 4.13
CA LYS A 213 -16.08 13.95 4.47
C LYS A 213 -14.72 14.52 4.11
N VAL A 214 -14.77 15.62 3.36
CA VAL A 214 -13.62 16.44 2.99
C VAL A 214 -13.77 17.77 3.70
N GLU A 215 -12.73 18.18 4.41
CA GLU A 215 -12.70 19.50 5.05
C GLU A 215 -11.49 20.26 4.55
N LEU A 216 -11.72 21.43 3.95
CA LEU A 216 -10.69 22.32 3.44
C LEU A 216 -10.55 23.52 4.37
N PHE A 217 -9.32 23.81 4.77
CA PHE A 217 -9.00 24.90 5.69
C PHE A 217 -8.23 26.00 4.97
N ASN A 218 -8.68 27.24 5.19
CA ASN A 218 -8.13 28.48 4.64
C ASN A 218 -8.10 29.61 5.69
#